data_AF-A0AAE0QE66-F1
#
_entry.id   AF-A0AAE0QE66-F1
#
_cell.length_a   1.000
_cell.length_b   1.000
_cell.length_c   1.000
_cell.angle_alpha   90.00
_cell.angle_beta   90.00
_cell.angle_gamma   90.00
#
_symmetry.space_group_name_H-M   'P 1'
#
loop_
_entity.id
_entity.type
_entity.pdbx_description
1 polymer ?
#
loop_
_entity_poly.entity_id
_entity_poly.type
_entity_poly.pdbx_seq_one_letter_code
_entity_poly.pdbx_strand_id
1 'polypeptide(L)'
;MEKAFDRVPRGILWEVLWEYGVRGPLLRAVRSLYNRSRSLVRIASSECEAARMRVSTSKSEAMVLDRKKVACTLQVGGEVLPQVEEFKYLGVLFTSEGRMDREIDRRIGAAAAVMRSMYRSVVVKKELSQKAKLLIYQSIYVPTLTYGHELWVMTERVRSPIQAAEMSFLHRVAGRSLRDRVRSSVTQEELGVEPLLLHIERGQLRWLGQDPPEWKTGEDPGHAGETMSLGWPGNASGSLRKSWRTCLGRGS
;
A
#
# COMPACT_ATOMS: atom_id res chain seq x y z
N MET A 1 -4.75 11.09 14.44
CA MET A 1 -5.24 10.72 15.80
C MET A 1 -4.14 10.92 16.83
N GLU A 2 -4.48 11.43 18.00
CA GLU A 2 -3.53 11.55 19.11
C GLU A 2 -3.76 10.37 20.05
N LYS A 3 -2.69 9.57 20.28
CA LYS A 3 -2.69 8.41 21.17
C LYS A 3 -3.90 7.48 20.97
N ALA A 4 -4.06 6.99 19.74
CA ALA A 4 -5.24 6.25 19.29
C ALA A 4 -5.58 5.05 20.20
N PHE A 5 -4.59 4.27 20.61
CA PHE A 5 -4.77 3.10 21.47
C PHE A 5 -5.19 3.45 22.91
N ASP A 6 -4.75 4.60 23.44
CA ASP A 6 -5.08 5.04 24.81
C ASP A 6 -6.50 5.60 24.91
N ARG A 7 -7.05 6.07 23.78
CA ARG A 7 -8.35 6.75 23.71
C ARG A 7 -9.49 5.88 23.18
N VAL A 8 -9.23 4.62 22.89
CA VAL A 8 -10.30 3.69 22.50
C VAL A 8 -11.29 3.56 23.65
N PRO A 9 -12.57 3.91 23.47
CA PRO A 9 -13.57 3.75 24.52
C PRO A 9 -13.77 2.27 24.81
N ARG A 10 -13.36 1.84 26.01
CA ARG A 10 -13.38 0.42 26.37
C ARG A 10 -14.78 -0.18 26.29
N GLY A 11 -15.83 0.59 26.58
CA GLY A 11 -17.23 0.16 26.41
C GLY A 11 -17.53 -0.28 24.98
N ILE A 12 -17.29 0.62 24.01
CA ILE A 12 -17.49 0.37 22.58
C ILE A 12 -16.56 -0.75 22.10
N LEU A 13 -15.32 -0.81 22.58
CA LEU A 13 -14.39 -1.91 22.25
C LEU A 13 -14.94 -3.28 22.68
N TRP A 14 -15.55 -3.38 23.86
CA TRP A 14 -16.14 -4.64 24.33
C TRP A 14 -17.39 -5.03 23.54
N GLU A 15 -18.21 -4.06 23.16
CA GLU A 15 -19.39 -4.26 22.31
C GLU A 15 -18.99 -4.77 20.93
N VAL A 16 -18.03 -4.10 20.28
CA VAL A 16 -17.49 -4.53 18.98
C VAL A 16 -16.88 -5.93 19.09
N LEU A 17 -16.04 -6.21 20.10
CA LEU A 17 -15.46 -7.54 20.26
C LEU A 17 -16.53 -8.62 20.48
N TRP A 18 -17.62 -8.29 21.18
CA TRP A 18 -18.75 -9.19 21.38
C TRP A 18 -19.53 -9.45 20.09
N GLU A 19 -19.78 -8.41 19.28
CA GLU A 19 -20.43 -8.49 17.97
C GLU A 19 -19.61 -9.34 16.98
N TYR A 20 -18.29 -9.22 17.01
CA TYR A 20 -17.36 -10.02 16.20
C TYR A 20 -17.13 -11.43 16.77
N GLY A 21 -17.95 -11.89 17.74
CA GLY A 21 -17.97 -13.27 18.22
C GLY A 21 -16.94 -13.60 19.31
N VAL A 22 -16.17 -12.63 19.81
CA VAL A 22 -15.22 -12.86 20.91
C VAL A 22 -15.99 -12.95 22.23
N ARG A 23 -16.26 -14.17 22.69
CA ARG A 23 -17.07 -14.45 23.89
C ARG A 23 -16.29 -15.16 24.99
N GLY A 24 -16.89 -15.15 26.18
CA GLY A 24 -16.51 -16.02 27.29
C GLY A 24 -15.10 -15.76 27.86
N PRO A 25 -14.29 -16.81 28.09
CA PRO A 25 -12.98 -16.68 28.75
C PRO A 25 -12.01 -15.74 28.05
N LEU A 26 -12.03 -15.67 26.72
CA LEU A 26 -11.11 -14.84 25.94
C LEU A 26 -11.39 -13.35 26.14
N LEU A 27 -12.66 -12.93 26.08
CA LEU A 27 -13.05 -11.55 26.37
C LEU A 27 -12.72 -11.17 27.82
N ARG A 28 -12.86 -12.11 28.76
CA ARG A 28 -12.49 -11.92 30.18
C ARG A 28 -10.97 -11.76 30.36
N ALA A 29 -10.18 -12.57 29.65
CA ALA A 29 -8.73 -12.48 29.66
C ALA A 29 -8.25 -11.14 29.09
N VAL A 30 -8.78 -10.73 27.92
CA VAL A 30 -8.47 -9.41 27.32
C VAL A 30 -8.86 -8.27 28.27
N ARG A 31 -10.08 -8.31 28.85
CA ARG A 31 -10.51 -7.30 29.83
C ARG A 31 -9.59 -7.25 31.07
N SER A 32 -9.06 -8.39 31.51
CA SER A 32 -8.09 -8.46 32.62
C SER A 32 -6.75 -7.80 32.29
N LEU A 33 -6.27 -7.92 31.04
CA LEU A 33 -5.03 -7.27 30.60
C LEU A 33 -5.13 -5.75 30.70
N TYR A 34 -6.27 -5.17 30.32
CA TYR A 34 -6.50 -3.72 30.38
C TYR A 34 -6.84 -3.19 31.79
N ASN A 35 -7.21 -4.04 32.74
CA ASN A 35 -7.50 -3.65 34.13
C ASN A 35 -6.24 -3.59 35.01
N ARG A 36 -5.18 -4.35 34.68
CA ARG A 36 -3.94 -4.40 35.48
C ARG A 36 -2.88 -3.38 35.08
N SER A 37 -3.01 -2.72 33.93
CA SER A 37 -2.07 -1.69 33.47
C SER A 37 -2.65 -0.30 33.72
N ARG A 38 -2.05 0.46 34.65
CA ARG A 38 -2.31 1.88 34.86
C ARG A 38 -1.12 2.70 34.36
N SER A 39 -1.30 3.48 33.31
CA SER A 39 -0.45 4.62 32.96
C SER A 39 -1.33 5.87 32.93
N LEU A 40 -0.88 6.94 33.59
CA LEU A 40 -1.67 8.16 33.81
C LEU A 40 -1.06 9.30 33.00
N VAL A 41 -1.79 9.83 32.02
CA VAL A 41 -1.41 11.05 31.30
C VAL A 41 -2.61 11.98 31.23
N ARG A 42 -2.48 13.19 31.80
CA ARG A 42 -3.50 14.25 31.71
C ARG A 42 -3.59 14.75 30.27
N ILE A 43 -4.80 14.82 29.72
CA ILE A 43 -5.03 15.52 28.44
C ILE A 43 -6.31 16.35 28.52
N ALA A 44 -6.21 17.60 28.06
CA ALA A 44 -7.23 18.64 28.07
C ALA A 44 -8.27 18.49 26.93
N SER A 45 -9.37 19.20 27.15
CA SER A 45 -10.74 19.13 26.64
C SER A 45 -10.98 19.40 25.15
N SER A 46 -11.75 18.51 24.50
CA SER A 46 -12.98 18.75 23.70
C SER A 46 -13.24 17.59 22.73
N GLU A 47 -14.51 17.26 22.53
CA GLU A 47 -15.03 15.99 22.02
C GLU A 47 -15.35 16.00 20.51
N CYS A 48 -15.28 14.82 19.89
CA CYS A 48 -15.85 14.53 18.57
C CYS A 48 -16.91 13.43 18.81
N GLU A 49 -18.19 13.75 18.66
CA GLU A 49 -19.29 13.04 19.35
C GLU A 49 -19.65 11.64 18.81
N ALA A 50 -19.33 11.31 17.55
CA ALA A 50 -19.78 10.03 16.98
C ALA A 50 -18.92 8.81 17.40
N ALA A 51 -17.66 9.03 17.71
CA ALA A 51 -16.75 8.04 18.26
C ALA A 51 -15.75 8.83 19.08
N ARG A 52 -15.67 8.63 20.42
CA ARG A 52 -14.87 9.43 21.38
C ARG A 52 -13.35 9.41 21.11
N MET A 53 -12.91 9.79 19.93
CA MET A 53 -11.56 9.79 19.42
C MET A 53 -11.19 11.21 19.04
N ARG A 54 -10.07 11.70 19.59
CA ARG A 54 -9.59 13.05 19.32
C ARG A 54 -8.58 13.05 18.17
N VAL A 55 -8.83 13.90 17.18
CA VAL A 55 -7.90 14.16 16.08
C VAL A 55 -6.69 14.91 16.64
N SER A 56 -5.49 14.53 16.22
CA SER A 56 -4.26 15.23 16.61
C SER A 56 -4.04 16.35 15.62
N THR A 57 -4.42 17.58 15.96
CA THR A 57 -4.19 18.75 15.10
C THR A 57 -2.71 18.91 14.76
N SER A 58 -1.81 18.66 15.72
CA SER A 58 -0.35 18.66 15.53
C SER A 58 0.22 17.60 14.56
N LYS A 59 -0.54 16.55 14.23
CA LYS A 59 -0.13 15.52 13.26
C LYS A 59 -1.02 15.50 12.01
N SER A 60 -1.96 16.44 11.92
CA SER A 60 -2.93 16.51 10.83
C SER A 60 -2.55 17.69 9.96
N GLU A 61 -2.50 17.44 8.67
CA GLU A 61 -2.19 18.43 7.65
C GLU A 61 -3.31 18.39 6.62
N ALA A 62 -3.62 19.54 6.01
CA ALA A 62 -4.60 19.65 4.95
C ALA A 62 -3.87 19.65 3.60
N MET A 63 -4.29 18.84 2.65
CA MET A 63 -3.77 18.88 1.28
C MET A 63 -4.93 19.07 0.31
N VAL A 64 -4.83 20.08 -0.54
CA VAL A 64 -5.82 20.36 -1.60
C VAL A 64 -5.33 19.70 -2.88
N LEU A 65 -6.15 18.81 -3.43
CA LEU A 65 -5.91 18.16 -4.72
C LEU A 65 -6.64 18.92 -5.82
N ASP A 66 -5.96 19.84 -6.48
CA ASP A 66 -6.50 20.62 -7.60
C ASP A 66 -5.38 20.97 -8.60
N ARG A 67 -5.75 21.13 -9.88
CA ARG A 67 -4.84 21.59 -10.94
C ARG A 67 -4.39 23.03 -10.73
N LYS A 68 -5.17 23.82 -9.98
CA LYS A 68 -4.85 25.19 -9.60
C LYS A 68 -4.52 25.23 -8.11
N LYS A 69 -3.53 26.05 -7.73
CA LYS A 69 -3.23 26.28 -6.33
C LYS A 69 -4.38 27.07 -5.69
N VAL A 70 -5.14 26.40 -4.83
CA VAL A 70 -6.24 27.00 -4.06
C VAL A 70 -5.84 27.00 -2.60
N ALA A 71 -5.96 28.16 -1.95
CA ALA A 71 -5.83 28.25 -0.51
C ALA A 71 -7.14 27.76 0.14
N CYS A 72 -7.04 26.79 1.04
CA CYS A 72 -8.16 26.24 1.77
C CYS A 72 -7.82 26.23 3.27
N THR A 73 -8.60 26.96 4.05
CA THR A 73 -8.47 27.00 5.51
C THR A 73 -9.35 25.92 6.13
N LEU A 74 -8.75 24.77 6.46
CA LEU A 74 -9.43 23.68 7.15
C LEU A 74 -9.23 23.83 8.67
N GLN A 75 -10.32 23.80 9.43
CA GLN A 75 -10.28 23.88 10.90
C GLN A 75 -10.77 22.59 11.54
N VAL A 76 -10.05 22.11 12.56
CA VAL A 76 -10.43 20.94 13.36
C VAL A 76 -10.29 21.30 14.84
N GLY A 77 -11.39 21.25 15.60
CA GLY A 77 -11.38 21.58 17.03
C GLY A 77 -10.97 23.02 17.35
N GLY A 78 -11.26 23.98 16.45
CA GLY A 78 -10.90 25.39 16.58
C GLY A 78 -9.47 25.74 16.16
N GLU A 79 -8.64 24.76 15.79
CA GLU A 79 -7.30 24.99 15.26
C GLU A 79 -7.28 24.88 13.74
N VAL A 80 -6.56 25.79 13.07
CA VAL A 80 -6.34 25.76 11.62
C VAL A 80 -5.24 24.74 11.31
N LEU A 81 -5.54 23.80 10.41
CA LEU A 81 -4.55 22.84 9.94
C LEU A 81 -3.61 23.48 8.90
N PRO A 82 -2.29 23.18 8.95
CA PRO A 82 -1.37 23.65 7.93
C PRO A 82 -1.71 23.02 6.58
N GLN A 83 -1.77 23.85 5.53
CA GLN A 83 -1.93 23.37 4.16
C GLN A 83 -0.56 22.97 3.59
N VAL A 84 -0.45 21.73 3.09
CA VAL A 84 0.79 21.17 2.53
C VAL A 84 0.64 20.81 1.06
N GLU A 85 1.76 20.87 0.32
CA GLU A 85 1.83 20.45 -1.09
C GLU A 85 2.26 18.99 -1.23
N GLU A 86 2.94 18.45 -0.23
CA GLU A 86 3.39 17.07 -0.17
C GLU A 86 2.93 16.43 1.12
N PHE A 87 2.35 15.24 1.02
CA PHE A 87 1.85 14.51 2.17
C PHE A 87 2.27 13.05 2.09
N LYS A 88 2.83 12.52 3.18
CA LYS A 88 3.23 11.12 3.26
C LYS A 88 2.20 10.30 4.01
N TYR A 89 1.55 9.37 3.32
CA TYR A 89 0.56 8.47 3.90
C TYR A 89 1.00 7.01 3.75
N LEU A 90 1.09 6.29 4.87
CA LEU A 90 1.54 4.90 4.93
C LEU A 90 2.84 4.64 4.17
N GLY A 91 3.75 5.61 4.17
CA GLY A 91 5.02 5.48 3.47
C GLY A 91 4.99 5.94 2.01
N VAL A 92 3.84 6.17 1.39
CA VAL A 92 3.68 6.68 0.02
C VAL A 92 3.58 8.20 0.03
N LEU A 93 4.32 8.87 -0.85
CA LEU A 93 4.27 10.32 -1.03
C LEU A 93 3.16 10.71 -2.02
N PHE A 94 2.29 11.61 -1.59
CA PHE A 94 1.28 12.24 -2.43
C PHE A 94 1.64 13.70 -2.63
N THR A 95 1.36 14.22 -3.83
CA THR A 95 1.53 15.63 -4.17
C THR A 95 0.17 16.29 -4.41
N SER A 96 0.05 17.59 -4.13
CA SER A 96 -1.17 18.38 -4.36
C SER A 96 -1.62 18.37 -5.83
N GLU A 97 -0.68 18.18 -6.75
CA GLU A 97 -0.92 18.09 -8.19
C GLU A 97 -1.42 16.69 -8.62
N GLY A 98 -1.40 15.70 -7.73
CA GLY A 98 -1.77 14.31 -8.01
C GLY A 98 -0.75 13.56 -8.88
N ARG A 99 0.46 14.10 -9.08
CA ARG A 99 1.53 13.43 -9.82
C ARG A 99 2.28 12.45 -8.93
N MET A 100 2.57 11.27 -9.47
CA MET A 100 3.27 10.19 -8.76
C MET A 100 4.77 10.14 -9.08
N ASP A 101 5.27 10.97 -10.00
CA ASP A 101 6.67 10.95 -10.46
C ASP A 101 7.66 11.04 -9.27
N ARG A 102 7.40 11.96 -8.32
CA ARG A 102 8.24 12.14 -7.12
C ARG A 102 8.25 10.91 -6.21
N GLU A 103 7.13 10.21 -6.05
CA GLU A 103 7.08 8.98 -5.26
C GLU A 103 7.87 7.86 -5.95
N ILE A 104 7.72 7.73 -7.26
CA ILE A 104 8.44 6.73 -8.06
C ILE A 104 9.95 6.98 -7.99
N ASP A 105 10.39 8.23 -8.18
CA ASP A 105 11.81 8.62 -8.05
C ASP A 105 12.35 8.29 -6.65
N ARG A 106 11.55 8.52 -5.60
CA ARG A 106 11.91 8.17 -4.23
C ARG A 106 12.10 6.66 -4.05
N ARG A 107 11.27 5.84 -4.69
CA ARG A 107 11.37 4.37 -4.65
C ARG A 107 12.55 3.85 -5.45
N ILE A 108 12.82 4.42 -6.62
CA ILE A 108 14.04 4.15 -7.39
C ILE A 108 15.27 4.51 -6.57
N GLY A 109 15.26 5.66 -5.88
CA GLY A 109 16.34 6.09 -4.99
C GLY A 109 16.55 5.13 -3.81
N ALA A 110 15.48 4.64 -3.20
CA ALA A 110 15.54 3.64 -2.13
C ALA A 110 16.09 2.30 -2.62
N ALA A 111 15.61 1.80 -3.76
CA ALA A 111 16.11 0.59 -4.38
C ALA A 111 17.60 0.73 -4.77
N ALA A 112 18.00 1.89 -5.28
CA ALA A 112 19.40 2.19 -5.58
C ALA A 112 20.27 2.20 -4.30
N ALA A 113 19.76 2.67 -3.16
CA ALA A 113 20.46 2.60 -1.88
C ALA A 113 20.67 1.16 -1.41
N VAL A 114 19.63 0.33 -1.51
CA VAL A 114 19.69 -1.13 -1.23
C VAL A 114 20.70 -1.82 -2.14
N MET A 115 20.70 -1.49 -3.43
CA MET A 115 21.66 -2.03 -4.39
C MET A 115 23.10 -1.62 -4.02
N ARG A 116 23.34 -0.36 -3.66
CA ARG A 116 24.67 0.12 -3.24
C ARG A 116 25.17 -0.60 -1.98
N SER A 117 24.32 -0.77 -0.96
CA SER A 117 24.73 -1.42 0.28
C SER A 117 25.09 -2.90 0.09
N MET A 118 24.42 -3.59 -0.83
CA MET A 118 24.65 -5.02 -1.10
C MET A 118 25.62 -5.28 -2.26
N TYR A 119 26.13 -4.24 -2.93
CA TYR A 119 26.91 -4.38 -4.17
C TYR A 119 28.10 -5.32 -4.00
N ARG A 120 28.97 -5.06 -3.01
CA ARG A 120 30.21 -5.83 -2.76
C ARG A 120 29.95 -7.16 -2.06
N SER A 121 28.99 -7.22 -1.15
CA SER A 121 28.74 -8.38 -0.29
C SER A 121 27.87 -9.44 -0.98
N VAL A 122 26.98 -9.03 -1.88
CA VAL A 122 26.01 -9.93 -2.52
C VAL A 122 26.17 -9.92 -4.04
N VAL A 123 25.99 -8.78 -4.68
CA VAL A 123 25.68 -8.77 -6.12
C VAL A 123 26.89 -9.18 -6.96
N VAL A 124 28.08 -8.67 -6.66
CA VAL A 124 29.33 -9.04 -7.37
C VAL A 124 30.11 -10.16 -6.72
N LYS A 125 29.65 -10.69 -5.57
CA LYS A 125 30.32 -11.76 -4.84
C LYS A 125 30.28 -13.04 -5.68
N LYS A 126 31.44 -13.63 -5.99
CA LYS A 126 31.57 -14.79 -6.89
C LYS A 126 31.14 -16.10 -6.22
N GLU A 127 31.28 -16.14 -4.91
CA GLU A 127 30.96 -17.28 -4.05
C GLU A 127 29.45 -17.49 -3.89
N LEU A 128 28.65 -16.47 -4.24
CA LEU A 128 27.19 -16.57 -4.24
C LEU A 128 26.69 -16.99 -5.62
N SER A 129 25.82 -18.00 -5.63
CA SER A 129 25.14 -18.43 -6.84
C SER A 129 24.19 -17.35 -7.38
N GLN A 130 23.93 -17.37 -8.68
CA GLN A 130 22.93 -16.49 -9.29
C GLN A 130 21.55 -16.67 -8.64
N LYS A 131 21.16 -17.92 -8.34
CA LYS A 131 19.91 -18.23 -7.64
C LYS A 131 19.80 -17.51 -6.29
N ALA A 132 20.86 -17.50 -5.47
CA ALA A 132 20.86 -16.79 -4.19
C ALA A 132 20.73 -15.27 -4.37
N LYS A 133 21.40 -14.69 -5.36
CA LYS A 133 21.29 -13.25 -5.69
C LYS A 133 19.89 -12.88 -6.16
N LEU A 134 19.24 -13.75 -6.93
CA LEU A 134 17.87 -13.58 -7.41
C LEU A 134 16.84 -13.69 -6.29
N LEU A 135 17.07 -14.54 -5.27
CA LEU A 135 16.22 -14.55 -4.08
C LEU A 135 16.26 -13.20 -3.34
N ILE A 136 17.45 -12.63 -3.19
CA ILE A 136 17.61 -11.30 -2.57
C ILE A 136 16.96 -10.20 -3.42
N TYR A 137 17.06 -10.31 -4.75
CA TYR A 137 16.35 -9.42 -5.67
C TYR A 137 14.83 -9.48 -5.43
N GLN A 138 14.25 -10.67 -5.38
CA GLN A 138 12.81 -10.87 -5.17
C GLN A 138 12.34 -10.47 -3.76
N SER A 139 13.14 -10.72 -2.72
CA SER A 139 12.71 -10.52 -1.34
C SER A 139 13.01 -9.13 -0.79
N ILE A 140 14.00 -8.41 -1.34
CA ILE A 140 14.42 -7.09 -0.85
C ILE A 140 14.27 -6.03 -1.93
N TYR A 141 14.89 -6.25 -3.10
CA TYR A 141 14.98 -5.20 -4.12
C TYR A 141 13.62 -4.88 -4.74
N VAL A 142 12.89 -5.90 -5.19
CA VAL A 142 11.56 -5.75 -5.81
C VAL A 142 10.58 -5.08 -4.85
N PRO A 143 10.34 -5.56 -3.61
CA PRO A 143 9.43 -4.91 -2.67
C PRO A 143 9.84 -3.48 -2.31
N THR A 144 11.14 -3.17 -2.28
CA THR A 144 11.61 -1.80 -2.04
C THR A 144 11.22 -0.88 -3.19
N LEU A 145 11.39 -1.35 -4.42
CA LEU A 145 11.11 -0.59 -5.64
C LEU A 145 9.61 -0.47 -5.92
N THR A 146 8.84 -1.54 -5.75
CA THR A 146 7.42 -1.60 -6.15
C THR A 146 6.44 -1.26 -5.04
N TYR A 147 6.88 -0.87 -3.85
CA TYR A 147 5.94 -0.53 -2.78
C TYR A 147 5.02 0.63 -3.20
N GLY A 148 3.70 0.40 -3.15
CA GLY A 148 2.68 1.38 -3.53
C GLY A 148 2.44 1.51 -5.02
N HIS A 149 2.95 0.57 -5.83
CA HIS A 149 2.78 0.57 -7.29
C HIS A 149 1.31 0.46 -7.73
N GLU A 150 0.43 -0.02 -6.86
CA GLU A 150 -1.02 -0.08 -7.08
C GLU A 150 -1.62 1.30 -7.36
N LEU A 151 -0.99 2.37 -6.85
CA LEU A 151 -1.42 3.76 -6.99
C LEU A 151 -0.72 4.49 -8.15
N TRP A 152 0.23 3.86 -8.82
CA TRP A 152 1.05 4.53 -9.82
C TRP A 152 0.34 4.70 -11.16
N VAL A 153 0.51 5.87 -11.77
CA VAL A 153 0.07 6.12 -13.14
C VAL A 153 1.18 5.67 -14.11
N MET A 154 0.96 4.54 -14.77
CA MET A 154 1.95 3.93 -15.67
C MET A 154 2.01 4.65 -17.02
N THR A 155 2.79 5.73 -17.09
CA THR A 155 3.14 6.41 -18.35
C THR A 155 4.45 5.88 -18.93
N GLU A 156 4.71 6.09 -20.22
CA GLU A 156 6.00 5.71 -20.83
C GLU A 156 7.21 6.36 -20.13
N ARG A 157 7.04 7.61 -19.67
CA ARG A 157 8.08 8.35 -18.93
C ARG A 157 8.47 7.69 -17.62
N VAL A 158 7.52 6.99 -16.98
CA VAL A 158 7.71 6.28 -15.71
C VAL A 158 8.23 4.85 -15.92
N ARG A 159 7.78 4.18 -16.99
CA ARG A 159 8.18 2.80 -17.31
C ARG A 159 9.68 2.66 -17.53
N SER A 160 10.29 3.61 -18.25
CA SER A 160 11.72 3.55 -18.59
C SER A 160 12.63 3.60 -17.34
N PRO A 161 12.49 4.54 -16.39
CA PRO A 161 13.25 4.53 -15.13
C PRO A 161 13.10 3.25 -14.30
N ILE A 162 11.89 2.68 -14.22
CA ILE A 162 11.64 1.43 -13.49
C ILE A 162 12.40 0.27 -14.16
N GLN A 163 12.29 0.15 -15.48
CA GLN A 163 13.00 -0.87 -16.24
C GLN A 163 14.52 -0.68 -16.12
N ALA A 164 15.01 0.56 -16.14
CA ALA A 164 16.43 0.84 -15.95
C ALA A 164 16.92 0.42 -14.55
N ALA A 165 16.11 0.64 -13.50
CA ALA A 165 16.41 0.20 -12.15
C ALA A 165 16.45 -1.34 -12.03
N GLU A 166 15.47 -2.04 -12.58
CA GLU A 166 15.46 -3.50 -12.70
C GLU A 166 16.72 -4.02 -13.41
N MET A 167 16.98 -3.52 -14.62
CA MET A 167 18.09 -3.99 -15.45
C MET A 167 19.46 -3.67 -14.85
N SER A 168 19.55 -2.60 -14.07
CA SER A 168 20.75 -2.28 -13.28
C SER A 168 21.10 -3.43 -12.32
N PHE A 169 20.12 -4.03 -11.65
CA PHE A 169 20.37 -5.18 -10.78
C PHE A 169 20.69 -6.44 -11.60
N LEU A 170 19.84 -6.77 -12.58
CA LEU A 170 19.91 -8.02 -13.34
C LEU A 170 21.21 -8.13 -14.15
N HIS A 171 21.66 -7.06 -14.80
CA HIS A 171 22.94 -7.08 -15.52
C HIS A 171 24.12 -7.39 -14.61
N ARG A 172 24.13 -6.88 -13.38
CA ARG A 172 25.22 -7.16 -12.42
C ARG A 172 25.20 -8.61 -11.93
N VAL A 173 24.02 -9.20 -11.75
CA VAL A 173 23.87 -10.63 -11.43
C VAL A 173 24.34 -11.51 -12.58
N ALA A 174 24.05 -11.11 -13.82
CA ALA A 174 24.51 -11.78 -15.04
C ALA A 174 25.99 -11.48 -15.38
N GLY A 175 26.69 -10.65 -14.60
CA GLY A 175 28.07 -10.28 -14.87
C GLY A 175 28.27 -9.39 -16.11
N ARG A 176 27.21 -8.74 -16.59
CA ARG A 176 27.18 -7.94 -17.82
C ARG A 176 27.57 -6.50 -17.58
N SER A 177 28.25 -5.93 -18.57
CA SER A 177 28.60 -4.52 -18.65
C SER A 177 27.63 -3.78 -19.57
N LEU A 178 27.55 -2.44 -19.43
CA LEU A 178 26.79 -1.61 -20.38
C LEU A 178 27.34 -1.68 -21.82
N ARG A 179 28.59 -2.13 -22.01
CA ARG A 179 29.23 -2.26 -23.33
C ARG A 179 28.71 -3.46 -24.10
N ASP A 180 28.15 -4.44 -23.41
CA ASP A 180 27.67 -5.69 -24.00
C ASP A 180 26.40 -5.46 -24.83
N ARG A 181 25.71 -4.32 -24.61
CA ARG A 181 24.51 -3.88 -25.35
C ARG A 181 23.43 -4.96 -25.49
N VAL A 182 23.33 -5.85 -24.49
CA VAL A 182 22.36 -6.93 -24.52
C VAL A 182 20.96 -6.38 -24.25
N ARG A 183 19.97 -6.86 -25.01
CA ARG A 183 18.57 -6.49 -24.82
C ARG A 183 18.07 -6.95 -23.46
N SER A 184 17.21 -6.16 -22.83
CA SER A 184 16.65 -6.45 -21.50
C SER A 184 15.97 -7.81 -21.42
N SER A 185 15.18 -8.16 -22.45
CA SER A 185 14.45 -9.43 -22.54
C SER A 185 15.36 -10.64 -22.47
N VAL A 186 16.55 -10.58 -23.09
CA VAL A 186 17.51 -11.68 -23.10
C VAL A 186 18.07 -11.93 -21.70
N THR A 187 18.39 -10.86 -20.95
CA THR A 187 18.84 -11.00 -19.54
C THR A 187 17.74 -11.59 -18.66
N GLN A 188 16.51 -11.12 -18.84
CA GLN A 188 15.34 -11.58 -18.09
C GLN A 188 15.07 -13.07 -18.33
N GLU A 189 15.09 -13.49 -19.60
CA GLU A 189 14.92 -14.89 -19.99
C GLU A 189 16.03 -15.79 -19.46
N GLU A 190 17.31 -15.40 -19.60
CA GLU A 190 18.45 -16.19 -19.08
C GLU A 190 18.36 -16.37 -17.56
N LEU A 191 17.97 -15.33 -16.83
CA LEU A 191 17.85 -15.39 -15.37
C LEU A 191 16.52 -15.99 -14.89
N GLY A 192 15.60 -16.32 -15.80
CA GLY A 192 14.25 -16.78 -15.45
C GLY A 192 13.46 -15.75 -14.63
N VAL A 193 13.68 -14.46 -14.89
CA VAL A 193 13.04 -13.35 -14.18
C VAL A 193 12.00 -12.72 -15.09
N GLU A 194 10.76 -12.66 -14.61
CA GLU A 194 9.70 -11.95 -15.31
C GLU A 194 9.94 -10.43 -15.28
N PRO A 195 9.65 -9.71 -16.38
CA PRO A 195 9.73 -8.26 -16.41
C PRO A 195 8.98 -7.58 -15.26
N LEU A 196 9.66 -6.69 -14.54
CA LEU A 196 9.09 -5.99 -13.38
C LEU A 196 7.83 -5.18 -13.73
N LEU A 197 7.76 -4.65 -14.95
CA LEU A 197 6.58 -3.93 -15.44
C LEU A 197 5.33 -4.83 -15.49
N LEU A 198 5.48 -6.12 -15.84
CA LEU A 198 4.37 -7.08 -15.84
C LEU A 198 3.95 -7.46 -14.41
N HIS A 199 4.92 -7.53 -13.48
CA HIS A 199 4.62 -7.69 -12.06
C HIS A 199 3.79 -6.52 -11.52
N ILE A 200 4.16 -5.28 -11.85
CA ILE A 200 3.41 -4.09 -11.47
C ILE A 200 2.01 -4.09 -12.09
N GLU A 201 1.91 -4.38 -13.38
CA GLU A 201 0.63 -4.40 -14.09
C GLU A 201 -0.35 -5.42 -13.51
N ARG A 202 0.11 -6.64 -13.22
CA ARG A 202 -0.75 -7.65 -12.54
C ARG A 202 -1.15 -7.21 -11.13
N GLY A 203 -0.25 -6.59 -10.37
CA GLY A 203 -0.59 -6.05 -9.06
C GLY A 203 -1.70 -5.00 -9.14
N GLN A 204 -1.63 -4.12 -10.13
CA GLN A 204 -2.67 -3.11 -10.41
C GLN A 204 -4.00 -3.75 -10.84
N LEU A 205 -3.97 -4.75 -11.74
CA LEU A 205 -5.16 -5.47 -12.18
C LEU A 205 -5.83 -6.21 -11.02
N ARG A 206 -5.05 -6.88 -10.17
CA ARG A 206 -5.53 -7.53 -8.95
C ARG A 206 -6.17 -6.52 -8.00
N TRP A 207 -5.52 -5.38 -7.78
CA TRP A 207 -6.06 -4.33 -6.91
C TRP A 207 -7.39 -3.76 -7.43
N LEU A 208 -7.53 -3.63 -8.74
CA LEU A 208 -8.77 -3.19 -9.40
C LEU A 208 -9.85 -4.29 -9.47
N GLY A 209 -9.55 -5.52 -9.03
CA GLY A 209 -10.45 -6.66 -9.11
C GLY A 209 -10.66 -7.20 -10.53
N GLN A 210 -9.75 -6.87 -11.47
CA GLN A 210 -9.78 -7.34 -12.85
C GLN A 210 -9.07 -8.70 -13.03
N ASP A 211 -8.22 -9.06 -12.08
CA ASP A 211 -7.57 -10.36 -12.01
C ASP A 211 -8.06 -11.08 -10.74
N PRO A 212 -8.91 -12.13 -10.86
CA PRO A 212 -9.37 -12.88 -9.70
C PRO A 212 -8.16 -13.53 -9.01
N PRO A 213 -8.16 -13.63 -7.67
CA PRO A 213 -7.08 -14.30 -6.97
C PRO A 213 -6.90 -15.72 -7.55
N GLU A 214 -5.65 -16.10 -7.85
CA GLU A 214 -5.27 -17.46 -8.17
C GLU A 214 -5.68 -18.35 -6.98
N TRP A 215 -6.86 -18.95 -7.08
CA TRP A 215 -7.21 -20.10 -6.27
C TRP A 215 -6.28 -21.21 -6.75
N LYS A 216 -5.42 -21.70 -5.86
CA LYS A 216 -4.64 -22.89 -6.19
C LYS A 216 -5.63 -24.03 -6.40
N THR A 217 -5.75 -24.49 -7.64
CA THR A 217 -6.54 -25.65 -8.02
C THR A 217 -6.08 -26.85 -7.19
N GLY A 218 -6.79 -27.17 -6.09
CA GLY A 218 -6.50 -28.34 -5.26
C GLY A 218 -6.82 -28.26 -3.77
N GLU A 219 -7.09 -27.09 -3.19
CA GLU A 219 -7.55 -27.00 -1.80
C GLU A 219 -9.04 -26.66 -1.78
N ASP A 220 -9.86 -27.72 -1.76
CA ASP A 220 -11.29 -27.66 -1.50
C ASP A 220 -11.48 -27.37 0.00
N PRO A 221 -11.94 -26.18 0.43
CA PRO A 221 -12.31 -25.95 1.81
C PRO A 221 -13.66 -26.62 2.00
N GLY A 222 -13.61 -27.87 2.49
CA GLY A 222 -14.80 -28.62 2.89
C GLY A 222 -15.73 -27.76 3.74
N HIS A 223 -16.90 -27.48 3.16
CA HIS A 223 -18.17 -27.06 3.78
C HIS A 223 -18.09 -26.14 5.00
N ALA A 224 -18.30 -24.84 4.78
CA ALA A 224 -19.12 -24.02 5.67
C ALA A 224 -19.63 -22.76 4.94
N GLY A 225 -20.94 -22.71 4.69
CA GLY A 225 -21.66 -21.48 4.35
C GLY A 225 -22.14 -21.40 2.91
N GLU A 226 -23.41 -21.73 2.70
CA GLU A 226 -24.18 -21.41 1.50
C GLU A 226 -23.92 -19.96 1.07
N THR A 227 -23.26 -19.78 -0.07
CA THR A 227 -23.14 -18.46 -0.71
C THR A 227 -24.23 -18.40 -1.77
N MET A 228 -25.22 -17.53 -1.54
CA MET A 228 -26.26 -17.19 -2.49
C MET A 228 -25.66 -16.94 -3.88
N SER A 229 -26.10 -17.73 -4.85
CA SER A 229 -25.79 -17.52 -6.26
C SER A 229 -26.47 -16.24 -6.74
N LEU A 230 -25.75 -15.11 -6.73
CA LEU A 230 -26.11 -13.97 -7.56
C LEU A 230 -25.53 -14.25 -8.95
N GLY A 231 -26.40 -14.73 -9.84
CA GLY A 231 -26.09 -14.90 -11.26
C GLY A 231 -25.68 -13.56 -11.87
N TRP A 232 -24.47 -13.49 -12.39
CA TRP A 232 -24.01 -12.38 -13.22
C TRP A 232 -24.51 -12.61 -14.65
N PRO A 233 -25.40 -11.75 -15.19
CA PRO A 233 -25.67 -11.79 -16.61
C PRO A 233 -24.58 -11.03 -17.37
N GLY A 234 -23.96 -11.72 -18.33
CA GLY A 234 -23.69 -11.19 -19.67
C GLY A 234 -22.92 -9.86 -19.78
N ASN A 235 -21.63 -9.99 -20.04
CA ASN A 235 -20.84 -9.16 -20.95
C ASN A 235 -21.65 -8.22 -21.87
N ALA A 236 -21.66 -6.92 -21.54
CA ALA A 236 -21.99 -5.84 -22.45
C ALA A 236 -20.88 -4.79 -22.43
N SER A 237 -20.20 -4.66 -23.57
CA SER A 237 -19.28 -3.57 -23.88
C SER A 237 -20.02 -2.23 -23.81
N GLY A 238 -19.65 -1.38 -22.84
CA GLY A 238 -20.24 -0.05 -22.68
C GLY A 238 -19.53 0.77 -21.62
N SER A 239 -19.07 1.97 -22.00
CA SER A 239 -18.41 2.95 -21.13
C SER A 239 -19.22 3.22 -19.86
N LEU A 240 -18.63 2.95 -18.68
CA LEU A 240 -19.24 3.27 -17.39
C LEU A 240 -18.99 4.73 -17.00
N ARG A 241 -19.85 5.62 -17.51
CA ARG A 241 -20.18 6.88 -16.80
C ARG A 241 -21.36 6.61 -15.87
N LYS A 242 -21.12 6.39 -14.57
CA LYS A 242 -22.15 6.60 -13.53
C LYS A 242 -21.54 7.33 -12.32
N SER A 243 -22.21 8.43 -11.97
CA SER A 243 -21.86 9.36 -10.89
C SER A 243 -22.39 8.84 -9.54
N TRP A 244 -21.61 9.10 -8.49
CA TRP A 244 -21.86 8.74 -7.08
C TRP A 244 -23.23 9.15 -6.53
N ARG A 245 -23.95 10.09 -7.17
CA ARG A 245 -25.29 10.54 -6.71
C ARG A 245 -26.39 9.49 -6.83
N THR A 246 -26.17 8.39 -7.56
CA THR A 246 -27.21 7.40 -7.83
C THR A 246 -27.38 6.35 -6.73
N CYS A 247 -26.46 6.27 -5.76
CA CYS A 247 -26.46 5.20 -4.74
C CYS A 247 -27.20 5.55 -3.44
N LEU A 248 -27.74 6.76 -3.27
CA LEU A 248 -28.35 7.20 -1.99
C LEU A 248 -29.80 7.69 -2.15
N GLY A 249 -30.66 6.92 -2.81
CA GLY A 249 -32.07 7.29 -2.94
C GLY A 249 -33.01 6.10 -2.94
N ARG A 250 -33.57 5.79 -1.76
CA ARG A 250 -34.94 5.34 -1.44
C ARG A 250 -34.95 4.24 -0.39
N GLY A 251 -35.32 4.64 0.82
CA GLY A 251 -35.95 3.81 1.82
C GLY A 251 -36.93 4.72 2.56
N SER A 252 -38.19 4.67 2.12
CA SER A 252 -39.36 5.26 2.78
C SER A 252 -39.69 4.46 4.03
#